data_AF-A0A2D9CLP5-F1
#
_entry.id   AF-A0A2D9CLP5-F1
#
_cell.length_a   1.000
_cell.length_b   1.000
_cell.length_c   1.000
_cell.angle_alpha   90.00
_cell.angle_beta   90.00
_cell.angle_gamma   90.00
#
_symmetry.space_group_name_H-M   'P 1'
#
loop_
_entity.id
_entity.type
_entity.pdbx_description
1 polymer ?
#
loop_
_entity_poly.entity_id
_entity_poly.type
_entity_poly.pdbx_seq_one_letter_code
_entity_poly.pdbx_strand_id
1 'polypeptide(L)' 'MSQIVRKISIGKDYKNDAMHYSVGQEVYGGHTIKNIIEEETKYSIYIEKNNEIMPWKDFNKNMAIAVEYDLQY' A
#
# COMPACT_ATOMS: atom_id res chain seq x y z
N MET A 1 -9.92 -13.72 -2.19
CA MET A 1 -8.52 -13.95 -2.63
C MET A 1 -7.76 -12.67 -2.37
N SER A 2 -6.63 -12.73 -1.67
CA SER A 2 -5.76 -11.57 -1.48
C SER A 2 -4.92 -11.35 -2.73
N GLN A 3 -5.02 -10.17 -3.34
CA GLN A 3 -4.21 -9.80 -4.51
C GLN A 3 -3.03 -8.96 -4.04
N ILE A 4 -1.86 -9.19 -4.65
CA ILE A 4 -0.65 -8.41 -4.38
C ILE A 4 -0.76 -7.10 -5.17
N VAL A 5 -0.68 -5.99 -4.45
CA VAL A 5 -0.76 -4.65 -5.01
C VAL A 5 0.63 -4.04 -5.07
N ARG A 6 0.99 -3.48 -6.21
CA ARG A 6 2.27 -2.79 -6.41
C ARG A 6 2.23 -1.39 -5.81
N LYS A 7 1.12 -0.68 -5.98
CA LYS A 7 0.95 0.70 -5.50
C LYS A 7 -0.53 1.03 -5.25
N ILE A 8 -0.78 1.86 -4.24
CA ILE A 8 -2.06 2.52 -4.02
C ILE A 8 -1.90 4.04 -3.92
N SER A 9 -2.92 4.75 -4.40
CA SER A 9 -3.02 6.20 -4.27
C SER A 9 -4.32 6.54 -3.54
N ILE A 10 -4.24 7.27 -2.43
CA ILE A 10 -5.37 7.56 -1.54
C ILE A 10 -5.69 9.05 -1.62
N GLY A 11 -6.85 9.40 -2.18
CA GLY A 11 -7.26 10.78 -2.37
C GLY A 11 -8.28 10.92 -3.50
N LYS A 12 -9.06 12.01 -3.48
CA LYS A 12 -10.09 12.28 -4.50
C LYS A 12 -9.48 12.56 -5.87
N ASP A 13 -8.33 13.23 -5.91
CA ASP A 13 -7.54 13.45 -7.12
C ASP A 13 -6.27 12.60 -7.01
N TYR A 14 -6.26 11.47 -7.72
CA TYR A 14 -5.13 10.55 -7.68
C TYR A 14 -3.82 11.14 -8.23
N LYS A 15 -3.84 12.29 -8.93
CA LYS A 15 -2.63 12.90 -9.49
C LYS A 15 -2.07 14.01 -8.63
N ASN A 16 -2.93 14.88 -8.13
CA ASN A 16 -2.50 16.16 -7.55
C ASN A 16 -2.57 16.18 -6.01
N ASP A 17 -3.58 15.55 -5.41
CA ASP A 17 -3.86 15.63 -3.97
C ASP A 17 -4.09 14.22 -3.36
N ALA A 18 -3.19 13.29 -3.68
CA ALA A 18 -3.25 11.92 -3.16
C ALA A 18 -1.97 11.52 -2.43
N MET A 19 -2.14 10.67 -1.42
CA MET A 19 -1.05 9.98 -0.75
C MET A 19 -0.70 8.72 -1.55
N HIS A 20 0.56 8.60 -1.97
CA HIS A 20 1.05 7.46 -2.74
C HIS A 20 1.89 6.52 -1.89
N TYR A 21 1.58 5.24 -1.99
CA TYR A 21 2.31 4.17 -1.32
C TYR A 21 2.65 3.08 -2.34
N SER A 22 3.94 2.77 -2.47
CA SER A 22 4.43 1.77 -3.43
C SER A 22 5.31 0.74 -2.73
N VAL A 23 5.21 -0.52 -3.13
CA VAL A 23 6.15 -1.57 -2.68
C VAL A 23 7.58 -1.14 -3.01
N GLY A 24 8.49 -1.28 -2.05
CA GLY A 24 9.89 -0.85 -2.14
C GLY A 24 10.16 0.61 -1.75
N GLN A 25 9.13 1.40 -1.44
CA GLN A 25 9.29 2.78 -0.99
C GLN A 25 9.82 2.84 0.45
N GLU A 26 10.87 3.63 0.69
CA GLU A 26 11.34 3.94 2.04
C GLU A 26 10.38 4.91 2.75
N VAL A 27 10.15 4.66 4.03
CA VAL A 27 9.30 5.46 4.91
C VAL A 27 10.02 5.78 6.22
N TYR A 28 9.38 6.59 7.06
CA TYR A 28 9.94 7.09 8.30
C TYR A 28 10.60 6.00 9.16
N GLY A 29 11.76 6.33 9.76
CA GLY A 29 12.49 5.42 10.63
C GLY A 29 13.31 4.36 9.90
N GLY A 30 13.54 4.52 8.58
CA GLY A 30 14.33 3.59 7.77
C GLY A 30 13.63 2.25 7.55
N HIS A 31 12.31 2.28 7.44
CA HIS A 31 11.51 1.10 7.10
C HIS A 31 11.18 1.17 5.61
N THR A 32 10.90 0.03 5.00
CA THR A 32 10.50 -0.03 3.59
C THR A 32 9.12 -0.67 3.48
N ILE A 33 8.27 -0.16 2.60
CA ILE A 33 6.98 -0.80 2.30
C ILE A 33 7.27 -2.15 1.65
N LYS A 34 6.94 -3.23 2.35
CA LYS A 34 7.20 -4.60 1.91
C LYS A 34 6.05 -5.15 1.09
N ASN A 35 4.82 -5.01 1.60
CA ASN A 35 3.63 -5.55 0.95
C ASN A 35 2.50 -4.53 1.03
N ILE A 36 1.70 -4.49 -0.03
CA ILE A 36 0.37 -3.89 -0.02
C ILE A 36 -0.60 -5.01 -0.39
N ILE A 37 -1.53 -5.30 0.51
CA ILE A 37 -2.45 -6.43 0.37
C ILE A 37 -3.86 -5.90 0.23
N GLU A 38 -4.54 -6.29 -0.85
CA GLU A 38 -5.98 -6.07 -0.98
C GLU A 38 -6.73 -7.20 -0.25
N GLU A 39 -7.58 -6.81 0.70
CA GLU A 39 -8.49 -7.69 1.43
C GLU A 39 -9.95 -7.40 1.03
N GLU A 40 -10.93 -8.04 1.66
CA GLU A 40 -12.34 -7.85 1.31
C GLU A 40 -12.81 -6.40 1.53
N THR A 41 -12.46 -5.82 2.69
CA THR A 41 -12.99 -4.52 3.13
C THR A 41 -11.95 -3.40 3.21
N LYS A 42 -10.66 -3.73 2.99
CA LYS A 42 -9.55 -2.80 3.16
C LYS A 42 -8.33 -3.11 2.30
N TYR A 43 -7.40 -2.17 2.28
CA TYR A 43 -6.02 -2.34 1.84
C TYR A 43 -5.09 -2.18 3.03
N SER A 44 -4.20 -3.15 3.23
CA SER A 44 -3.26 -3.18 4.36
C SER A 44 -1.83 -3.00 3.86
N ILE A 45 -1.11 -2.04 4.43
CA ILE A 45 0.30 -1.77 4.13
C ILE A 45 1.16 -2.34 5.24
N TYR A 46 2.12 -3.17 4.85
CA TYR A 46 3.13 -3.73 5.74
C TYR A 46 4.49 -3.12 5.45
N ILE A 47 5.23 -2.83 6.50
CA ILE A 47 6.60 -2.28 6.43
C ILE A 47 7.60 -3.27 7.01
N GLU A 48 8.83 -3.23 6.52
CA GLU A 48 9.93 -4.08 6.95
C GLU A 48 11.11 -3.24 7.42
N LYS A 49 11.73 -3.65 8.52
CA LYS A 49 13.05 -3.18 8.97
C LYS A 49 13.76 -4.31 9.70
N ASN A 50 15.06 -4.48 9.47
CA ASN A 50 15.87 -5.52 10.14
C ASN A 50 15.26 -6.94 10.02
N ASN A 51 14.72 -7.29 8.86
CA ASN A 51 14.02 -8.56 8.58
C ASN A 51 12.75 -8.80 9.43
N GLU A 52 12.19 -7.77 10.06
CA GLU A 52 10.94 -7.84 10.78
C GLU A 52 9.85 -7.12 9.97
N ILE A 53 8.73 -7.82 9.72
CA ILE A 53 7.57 -7.29 8.99
C ILE A 53 6.47 -6.95 10.00
N MET A 54 5.93 -5.73 9.91
CA MET A 54 4.86 -5.26 10.78
C MET A 54 3.76 -4.53 9.99
N PRO A 55 2.48 -4.61 10.45
CA PRO A 55 1.41 -3.81 9.87
C PRO A 55 1.65 -2.31 10.17
N TRP A 56 1.38 -1.45 9.19
CA TRP A 56 1.60 0.00 9.33
C TRP A 56 0.34 0.82 9.16
N LYS A 57 -0.42 0.60 8.09
CA LYS A 57 -1.61 1.39 7.74
C LYS A 57 -2.67 0.52 7.11
N ASP A 58 -3.92 0.78 7.49
CA ASP A 58 -5.11 0.22 6.87
C ASP A 58 -5.94 1.34 6.24
N PHE A 59 -6.43 1.10 5.03
CA PHE A 59 -7.37 1.98 4.33
C PHE A 59 -8.62 1.18 3.94
N ASN A 60 -9.79 1.63 4.41
CA ASN A 60 -11.04 0.98 4.02
C ASN A 60 -11.39 1.26 2.54
N LYS A 61 -12.11 0.34 1.89
CA LYS A 61 -12.46 0.46 0.47
C LYS A 61 -13.51 1.54 0.13
N ASN A 62 -14.13 2.18 1.12
CA ASN A 62 -15.07 3.28 0.87
C ASN A 62 -14.35 4.61 0.58
N MET A 63 -13.04 4.66 0.74
CA MET A 63 -12.21 5.82 0.37
C MET A 63 -12.00 5.89 -1.15
N ALA A 64 -11.66 7.08 -1.66
CA ALA A 64 -11.18 7.23 -3.03
C ALA A 64 -9.77 6.63 -3.14
N ILE A 65 -9.67 5.45 -3.75
CA ILE A 65 -8.43 4.69 -3.89
C ILE A 65 -8.23 4.30 -5.35
N ALA A 66 -7.06 4.59 -5.90
CA ALA A 66 -6.57 4.02 -7.15
C ALA A 66 -5.54 2.92 -6.85
N VAL A 67 -5.68 1.77 -7.51
CA VAL A 67 -4.86 0.57 -7.29
C VAL A 67 -4.08 0.23 -8.55
N GLU A 68 -2.79 -0.01 -8.40
CA GLU A 68 -1.93 -0.55 -9.45
C GLU A 68 -1.45 -1.94 -9.01
N TYR A 69 -1.92 -2.99 -9.70
CA TYR A 69 -1.52 -4.37 -9.43
C TYR A 69 -0.14 -4.67 -9.99
N ASP A 70 0.53 -5.66 -9.41
CA ASP A 70 1.74 -6.19 -10.02
C ASP A 70 1.38 -6.89 -11.35
N LEU A 71 2.18 -6.62 -12.38
CA LEU A 71 2.04 -7.22 -13.70
C LEU A 71 2.93 -8.46 -13.86
N GLN A 72 3.81 -8.71 -12.88
CA GLN A 72 4.60 -9.93 -12.82
C GLN A 72 3.69 -11.06 -12.33
N TYR A 73 3.35 -11.95 -13.26
CA TYR A 73 2.54 -13.15 -13.04
C TYR A 73 3.44 -14.39 -12.91
#